data_AF-A0AA43V2N8-F1
#
_entry.id   AF-A0AA43V2N8-F1
#
_cell.length_a   1.000
_cell.length_b   1.000
_cell.length_c   1.000
_cell.angle_alpha   90.00
_cell.angle_beta   90.00
_cell.angle_gamma   90.00
#
_symmetry.space_group_name_H-M   'P 1'
#
loop_
_entity.id
_entity.type
_entity.pdbx_description
1 polymer ?
#
loop_
_entity_poly.entity_id
_entity_poly.type
_entity_poly.pdbx_seq_one_letter_code
_entity_poly.pdbx_strand_id
1 'polypeptide(L)' 'MTKIIFMGTPDFSTTVLEMLIAEHDVIAVVTQPDRPVGRKRVMTPPPVKKVAMKHDLPVYQPEKLSGSEELE' A
#
# COMPACT_ATOMS: atom_id res chain seq x y z
N MET A 1 -21.86 1.65 -2.05
CA MET A 1 -20.43 1.30 -2.15
C MET A 1 -19.82 1.40 -0.78
N THR A 2 -19.03 0.39 -0.38
CA THR A 2 -18.37 0.35 0.93
C THR A 2 -17.05 1.12 0.84
N LYS A 3 -16.77 1.98 1.82
CA LYS A 3 -15.48 2.66 1.96
C LYS A 3 -14.48 1.71 2.61
N ILE A 4 -13.32 1.54 1.99
CA ILE A 4 -12.33 0.54 2.42
C ILE A 4 -10.95 1.18 2.51
N ILE A 5 -10.22 0.83 3.58
CA ILE A 5 -8.77 0.99 3.66
C ILE A 5 -8.16 -0.38 3.39
N PHE A 6 -7.27 -0.45 2.41
CA PHE A 6 -6.56 -1.69 2.09
C PHE A 6 -5.18 -1.69 2.77
N MET A 7 -4.83 -2.79 3.44
CA MET A 7 -3.51 -2.96 4.04
C MET A 7 -2.80 -4.15 3.40
N GLY A 8 -1.66 -3.91 2.75
CA GLY A 8 -0.94 -4.96 2.02
C GLY A 8 0.46 -4.53 1.61
N THR A 9 1.33 -5.50 1.33
CA THR A 9 2.74 -5.25 0.96
C THR A 9 3.23 -6.19 -0.14
N PRO A 10 3.04 -7.53 -0.05
CA PRO A 10 3.62 -8.45 -1.01
C PRO A 10 2.91 -8.41 -2.38
N ASP A 11 3.54 -8.99 -3.38
CA ASP A 11 3.09 -8.97 -4.77
C ASP A 11 1.68 -9.54 -4.95
N PHE A 12 1.34 -10.65 -4.28
CA PHE A 12 0.00 -11.25 -4.36
C PHE A 12 -1.12 -10.30 -3.90
N SER A 13 -0.81 -9.34 -3.02
CA SER A 13 -1.80 -8.37 -2.51
C SER A 13 -2.23 -7.37 -3.58
N THR A 14 -1.45 -7.21 -4.66
CA THR A 14 -1.76 -6.28 -5.76
C THR A 14 -3.03 -6.68 -6.49
N THR A 15 -3.20 -7.95 -6.83
CA THR A 15 -4.42 -8.47 -7.46
C THR A 15 -5.66 -8.23 -6.60
N VAL A 16 -5.54 -8.39 -5.28
CA VAL A 16 -6.66 -8.13 -4.36
C VAL A 16 -7.00 -6.64 -4.34
N LEU A 17 -6.00 -5.76 -4.28
CA LEU A 17 -6.21 -4.32 -4.34
C LEU A 17 -6.89 -3.90 -5.66
N GLU A 18 -6.43 -4.39 -6.80
CA GLU A 18 -7.02 -4.03 -8.11
C GLU A 18 -8.50 -4.45 -8.21
N MET A 19 -8.88 -5.63 -7.69
CA MET A 19 -10.29 -6.03 -7.64
C MET A 19 -11.11 -5.12 -6.71
N LEU A 20 -10.58 -4.79 -5.53
CA LEU A 20 -11.27 -3.90 -4.59
C LEU A 20 -11.46 -2.49 -5.15
N ILE A 21 -10.49 -1.97 -5.90
CA ILE A 21 -10.60 -0.67 -6.59
C ILE A 21 -11.72 -0.70 -7.64
N ALA A 22 -11.94 -1.84 -8.31
CA ALA A 22 -12.98 -1.97 -9.32
C ALA A 22 -14.40 -2.06 -8.73
N GLU A 23 -14.54 -2.62 -7.51
CA GLU A 23 -15.85 -2.93 -6.92
C GLU A 23 -16.25 -2.03 -5.75
N HIS A 24 -15.29 -1.33 -5.12
CA HIS A 24 -15.49 -0.58 -3.88
C HIS A 24 -14.79 0.79 -3.90
N ASP A 25 -15.14 1.64 -2.93
CA ASP A 25 -14.51 2.94 -2.73
C ASP A 25 -13.27 2.77 -1.84
N VAL A 26 -12.15 2.41 -2.46
CA VAL A 26 -10.86 2.31 -1.74
C VAL A 26 -10.33 3.72 -1.51
N ILE A 27 -10.38 4.18 -0.27
CA ILE A 27 -10.06 5.57 0.09
C ILE A 27 -8.60 5.78 0.48
N ALA A 28 -7.89 4.70 0.85
CA ALA A 28 -6.49 4.74 1.24
C ALA A 28 -5.86 3.35 1.20
N VAL A 29 -4.53 3.32 1.07
CA VAL A 29 -3.71 2.11 1.13
C VAL A 29 -2.64 2.28 2.22
N VAL A 30 -2.49 1.27 3.08
CA VAL A 30 -1.38 1.17 4.03
C VAL A 30 -0.44 0.07 3.62
N THR A 31 0.85 0.35 3.54
CA THR A 31 1.87 -0.62 3.15
C THR A 31 3.15 -0.39 3.94
N GLN A 32 4.08 -1.34 3.92
CA GLN A 32 5.35 -1.15 4.62
C GLN A 32 6.17 -0.02 3.98
N PRO A 33 7.11 0.60 4.73
CA PRO A 33 8.09 1.52 4.16
C PRO A 33 8.86 0.91 2.99
N ASP A 34 9.36 1.76 2.09
CA ASP A 34 10.25 1.34 1.02
C ASP A 34 11.50 0.70 1.64
N ARG A 35 11.91 -0.46 1.12
CA ARG A 35 13.04 -1.22 1.66
C ARG A 35 14.02 -1.60 0.56
N PRO A 36 15.32 -1.77 0.88
CA PRO A 36 16.30 -2.23 -0.08
C PRO A 36 16.06 -3.69 -0.47
N VAL A 37 16.05 -3.99 -1.76
CA VAL A 37 15.77 -5.34 -2.29
C VAL A 37 16.94 -5.85 -3.14
N GLY A 38 17.12 -7.17 -3.16
CA GLY A 38 18.16 -7.84 -3.92
C GLY A 38 19.58 -7.59 -3.40
N ARG A 39 20.58 -8.20 -4.06
CA ARG A 39 21.98 -8.14 -3.63
C ARG A 39 22.56 -6.72 -3.68
N LYS A 40 22.08 -5.87 -4.60
CA LYS A 40 22.50 -4.47 -4.76
C LYS A 40 21.82 -3.51 -3.77
N ARG A 41 20.90 -3.99 -2.92
CA ARG A 41 20.17 -3.19 -1.92
C ARG A 41 19.52 -1.94 -2.52
N VAL A 42 18.88 -2.09 -3.67
CA VAL A 42 18.20 -0.95 -4.33
C VAL A 42 16.93 -0.63 -3.56
N MET A 43 16.78 0.63 -3.12
CA MET A 43 15.55 1.10 -2.50
C MET A 43 14.39 0.90 -3.46
N THR A 44 13.44 0.05 -3.07
CA THR A 44 12.32 -0.35 -3.94
C THR A 44 11.02 -0.17 -3.17
N PRO A 45 10.02 0.50 -3.76
CA PRO A 45 8.71 0.60 -3.16
C PRO A 45 8.00 -0.76 -3.19
N PRO A 46 7.17 -1.08 -2.17
CA PRO A 46 6.37 -2.29 -2.18
C PRO A 46 5.49 -2.40 -3.44
N PRO A 47 5.22 -3.62 -3.94
CA PRO A 47 4.29 -3.85 -5.04
C PRO A 47 2.95 -3.11 -4.87
N VAL A 48 2.38 -3.17 -3.66
CA VAL A 48 1.10 -2.51 -3.33
C VAL A 48 1.19 -0.98 -3.45
N LYS A 49 2.30 -0.36 -3.04
CA LYS A 49 2.52 1.09 -3.22
C LYS A 49 2.46 1.49 -4.69
N LYS A 50 3.10 0.71 -5.58
CA LYS A 50 3.12 1.00 -7.02
C LYS A 50 1.71 0.99 -7.62
N VAL A 51 0.89 0.00 -7.24
CA VAL A 51 -0.51 -0.09 -7.69
C VAL A 51 -1.32 1.08 -7.13
N ALA A 52 -1.21 1.36 -5.83
CA ALA A 52 -1.92 2.47 -5.21
C ALA A 52 -1.60 3.82 -5.90
N MET A 53 -0.32 4.10 -6.16
CA MET A 53 0.12 5.31 -6.86
C MET A 53 -0.37 5.38 -8.32
N LYS A 54 -0.47 4.25 -9.02
CA LYS A 54 -1.01 4.19 -10.39
C LYS A 54 -2.50 4.56 -10.44
N HIS A 55 -3.23 4.31 -9.36
CA HIS A 55 -4.64 4.63 -9.20
C HIS A 55 -4.88 5.93 -8.40
N ASP A 56 -3.84 6.74 -8.20
CA ASP A 56 -3.91 8.01 -7.45
C ASP A 56 -4.48 7.88 -6.02
N LEU A 57 -4.27 6.72 -5.39
CA LEU A 57 -4.73 6.46 -4.03
C LEU A 57 -3.75 7.01 -2.99
N PRO A 58 -4.24 7.61 -1.89
CA PRO A 58 -3.41 7.95 -0.73
C PRO A 58 -2.68 6.72 -0.19
N VAL A 59 -1.37 6.85 0.06
CA VAL A 59 -0.53 5.77 0.60
C VAL A 59 0.09 6.19 1.93
N TYR A 60 -0.11 5.36 2.95
CA TYR A 60 0.51 5.50 4.26
C TYR A 60 1.55 4.41 4.46
N GLN A 61 2.74 4.77 4.94
CA GLN A 61 3.87 3.86 5.13
C GLN A 61 4.45 3.89 6.55
N PRO A 62 3.64 3.62 7.58
CA PRO A 62 4.12 3.66 8.95
C PRO A 62 5.10 2.52 9.23
N GLU A 63 6.14 2.76 10.04
CA GLU A 63 6.99 1.69 10.57
C GLU A 63 6.22 0.78 11.54
N LYS A 64 5.22 1.32 12.24
CA LYS A 64 4.31 0.62 13.15
C LYS A 64 2.92 1.24 13.08
N LEU A 65 1.87 0.43 13.12
CA LEU A 65 0.49 0.94 13.10
C LEU A 65 0.14 1.75 14.36
N SER A 66 0.62 1.33 15.53
CA SER A 66 0.32 2.00 16.80
C SER A 66 1.27 3.18 17.04
N GLY A 67 0.71 4.37 17.26
CA GLY A 67 1.48 5.58 17.61
C GLY A 67 2.36 6.10 16.48
N SER A 68 1.93 5.93 15.23
CA SER A 68 2.57 6.49 14.05
C SER A 68 1.92 7.84 13.74
N GLU A 69 2.74 8.87 13.53
CA GLU A 69 2.29 10.22 13.16
C GLU A 69 1.52 10.20 11.83
N GLU A 70 1.83 9.26 10.94
CA GLU A 70 1.15 9.11 9.65
C GLU A 70 -0.28 8.56 9.77
N LEU A 71 -0.66 8.02 10.93
CA LEU A 71 -1.98 7.43 11.19
C LEU A 71 -2.79 8.18 12.26
N GLU A 72 -2.24 9.26 12.82
CA GLU A 72 -2.96 10.20 13.72
C GLU A 72 -3.75 11.26 12.92
#